data_AF-A0A497P1P0-F1
#
_entry.id   AF-A0A497P1P0-F1
#
_cell.length_a   1.000
_cell.length_b   1.000
_cell.length_c   1.000
_cell.angle_alpha   90.00
_cell.angle_beta   90.00
_cell.angle_gamma   90.00
#
_symmetry.space_group_name_H-M   'P 1'
#
loop_
_entity.id
_entity.type
_entity.pdbx_description
1 polymer ?
#
loop_
_entity_poly.entity_id
_entity_poly.type
_entity_poly.pdbx_seq_one_letter_code
_entity_poly.pdbx_strand_id
1 'polypeptide(L)'
;MAKKKTEEVVVEEPVAVAAPPKEKPVVKKDSWEIKDRTYILKYNKEPLTFTIPSKHTRRHPLLWFDEKTNSQRELRYATNMSSPFVDEQKGEVTLGHITFRDGTLSVPKENISLQKLLSVYHPMKDKKYIEYVPSAIAESELESIEWELEALNAARDMDVDMAEAIVRVEVGSKVNQLSSKELRRDLMILAKRNPKLFLTLANDENVQLRNFGINAVEQGILRLAQDQRSIHWGSNDRKLMTVPFDENPYSALAAWFKTDEGVEVYKSIEKRLV
;
A
#
# COMPACT_ATOMS: atom_id res chain seq x y z
N MET A 1 -67.02 -30.46 -73.04
CA MET A 1 -67.40 -31.71 -72.36
C MET A 1 -66.12 -32.49 -72.02
N ALA A 2 -66.13 -33.20 -70.88
CA ALA A 2 -65.14 -34.20 -70.40
C ALA A 2 -63.79 -33.65 -69.89
N LYS A 3 -63.57 -33.62 -68.56
CA LYS A 3 -62.99 -34.68 -67.67
C LYS A 3 -61.45 -34.77 -67.80
N LYS A 4 -60.63 -34.25 -66.87
CA LYS A 4 -60.28 -34.65 -65.48
C LYS A 4 -59.29 -35.84 -65.40
N LYS A 5 -58.07 -35.55 -64.89
CA LYS A 5 -57.09 -36.34 -64.09
C LYS A 5 -55.72 -35.65 -64.31
N THR A 6 -54.95 -35.09 -63.38
CA THR A 6 -54.59 -35.30 -61.95
C THR A 6 -53.76 -36.55 -61.66
N GLU A 7 -52.44 -36.34 -61.48
CA GLU A 7 -51.41 -37.06 -60.68
C GLU A 7 -50.10 -36.24 -60.86
N GLU A 8 -49.61 -35.49 -59.87
CA GLU A 8 -48.80 -35.84 -58.68
C GLU A 8 -47.27 -35.62 -58.86
N VAL A 9 -46.78 -34.61 -58.12
CA VAL A 9 -45.52 -34.52 -57.35
C VAL A 9 -44.18 -34.72 -58.07
N VAL A 10 -43.31 -33.68 -58.08
CA VAL A 10 -42.00 -33.64 -57.38
C VAL A 10 -41.63 -32.18 -57.09
N VAL A 11 -41.17 -31.97 -55.86
CA VAL A 11 -40.94 -30.72 -55.13
C VAL A 11 -39.67 -30.01 -55.61
N GLU A 12 -39.77 -28.69 -55.74
CA GLU A 12 -38.69 -27.77 -56.10
C GLU A 12 -37.56 -27.73 -55.06
N GLU A 13 -36.33 -27.67 -55.56
CA GLU A 13 -35.10 -27.49 -54.78
C GLU A 13 -35.08 -26.14 -54.04
N PRO A 14 -34.74 -26.09 -52.75
CA PRO A 14 -34.37 -24.84 -52.10
C PRO A 14 -32.86 -24.61 -52.17
N VAL A 15 -32.54 -23.47 -52.78
CA VAL A 15 -31.23 -22.83 -52.90
C VAL A 15 -30.58 -22.62 -51.53
N ALA A 16 -29.26 -22.85 -51.50
CA ALA A 16 -28.38 -22.75 -50.35
C ALA A 16 -28.39 -21.38 -49.64
N VAL A 17 -28.62 -21.39 -48.32
CA VAL A 17 -28.35 -20.26 -47.42
C VAL A 17 -27.09 -20.57 -46.62
N ALA A 18 -26.09 -19.71 -46.78
CA ALA A 18 -24.78 -19.81 -46.14
C ALA A 18 -24.89 -19.70 -44.61
N ALA A 19 -24.29 -20.67 -43.90
CA ALA A 19 -24.15 -20.64 -42.45
C ALA A 19 -23.06 -19.63 -42.02
N PRO A 20 -23.26 -18.85 -40.94
CA PRO A 20 -22.25 -17.93 -40.45
C PRO A 20 -21.03 -18.69 -39.88
N PRO A 21 -19.81 -18.12 -39.95
CA PRO A 21 -18.60 -18.82 -39.57
C PRO A 21 -18.55 -19.01 -38.05
N LYS A 22 -18.27 -20.25 -37.61
CA LYS A 22 -17.99 -20.58 -36.21
C LYS A 22 -16.79 -19.76 -35.73
N GLU A 23 -17.03 -18.87 -34.77
CA GLU A 23 -15.98 -18.17 -34.03
C GLU A 23 -15.07 -19.22 -33.36
N LYS A 24 -13.77 -19.16 -33.68
CA LYS A 24 -12.75 -19.92 -32.97
C LYS A 24 -12.70 -19.38 -31.53
N PRO A 25 -12.73 -20.23 -30.49
CA PRO A 25 -12.64 -19.75 -29.12
C PRO A 25 -11.31 -19.00 -28.95
N VAL A 26 -11.40 -17.73 -28.58
CA VAL A 26 -10.28 -16.88 -28.21
C VAL A 26 -9.65 -17.51 -26.96
N VAL A 27 -8.53 -18.20 -27.16
CA VAL A 27 -7.69 -18.70 -26.07
C VAL A 27 -7.23 -17.47 -25.28
N LYS A 28 -7.77 -17.30 -24.07
CA LYS A 28 -7.22 -16.37 -23.07
C LYS A 28 -5.75 -16.72 -22.92
N LYS A 29 -4.84 -15.87 -23.40
CA LYS A 29 -3.41 -16.01 -23.13
C LYS A 29 -3.27 -15.93 -21.62
N ASP A 30 -2.95 -17.06 -20.98
CA ASP A 30 -2.53 -17.05 -19.58
C ASP A 30 -1.37 -16.07 -19.48
N SER A 31 -1.57 -14.99 -18.73
CA SER A 31 -0.64 -13.87 -18.57
C SER A 31 0.61 -14.23 -17.74
N TRP A 32 0.91 -15.52 -17.63
CA TRP A 32 1.97 -16.05 -16.79
C TRP A 32 3.24 -16.29 -17.60
N GLU A 33 4.21 -15.40 -17.42
CA GLU A 33 5.52 -15.53 -18.06
C GLU A 33 6.34 -16.68 -17.46
N ILE A 34 6.82 -17.58 -18.32
CA ILE A 34 7.71 -18.69 -17.96
C ILE A 34 9.15 -18.19 -18.06
N LYS A 35 9.81 -18.04 -16.91
CA LYS A 35 11.20 -17.61 -16.78
C LYS A 35 11.84 -18.27 -15.57
N ASP A 36 13.16 -18.19 -15.45
CA ASP A 36 13.84 -18.64 -14.25
C ASP A 36 13.44 -17.72 -13.08
N ARG A 37 13.03 -18.32 -11.96
CA ARG A 37 12.53 -17.58 -10.79
C ARG A 37 13.31 -17.98 -9.55
N THR A 38 13.70 -16.99 -8.78
CA THR A 38 14.35 -17.18 -7.49
C THR A 38 13.38 -16.79 -6.39
N TYR A 39 13.26 -17.61 -5.35
CA TYR A 39 12.45 -17.34 -4.18
C TYR A 39 13.35 -17.21 -2.96
N ILE A 40 13.03 -16.26 -2.09
CA ILE A 40 13.78 -15.98 -0.86
C ILE A 40 12.87 -16.09 0.36
N LEU A 41 13.40 -16.59 1.47
CA LEU A 41 12.67 -16.61 2.73
C LEU A 41 12.50 -15.20 3.29
N LYS A 42 11.32 -14.93 3.86
CA LYS A 42 11.01 -13.65 4.49
C LYS A 42 11.72 -13.52 5.84
N TYR A 43 11.93 -12.29 6.30
CA TYR A 43 12.53 -11.94 7.59
C TYR A 43 14.04 -12.23 7.71
N ASN A 44 14.78 -12.13 6.60
CA ASN A 44 16.24 -12.30 6.57
C ASN A 44 16.69 -13.64 7.19
N LYS A 45 15.92 -14.71 6.95
CA LYS A 45 16.19 -16.05 7.49
C LYS A 45 17.02 -16.84 6.49
N GLU A 46 18.22 -17.21 6.91
CA GLU A 46 19.18 -18.01 6.12
C GLU A 46 19.51 -19.32 6.84
N PRO A 47 18.52 -20.22 7.07
CA PRO A 47 18.81 -21.55 7.59
C PRO A 47 19.55 -22.36 6.53
N LEU A 48 20.46 -23.24 6.98
CA LEU A 48 21.18 -24.18 6.10
C LEU A 48 20.21 -24.94 5.19
N THR A 49 19.11 -25.44 5.75
CA THR A 49 17.99 -26.00 4.98
C THR A 49 16.65 -25.63 5.60
N PHE A 50 15.68 -25.28 4.75
CA PHE A 50 14.29 -25.08 5.16
C PHE A 50 13.33 -25.68 4.15
N THR A 51 12.54 -26.66 4.60
CA THR A 51 11.61 -27.39 3.73
C THR A 51 10.20 -26.88 3.92
N ILE A 52 9.55 -26.55 2.80
CA ILE A 52 8.13 -26.18 2.77
C ILE A 52 7.31 -27.43 2.39
N PRO A 53 6.10 -27.60 2.96
CA PRO A 53 5.21 -28.70 2.58
C PRO A 53 4.96 -28.71 1.07
N SER A 54 5.14 -29.88 0.47
CA SER A 54 4.94 -30.11 -0.96
C SER A 54 3.63 -30.83 -1.28
N LYS A 55 2.90 -31.31 -0.28
CA LYS A 55 1.58 -31.95 -0.44
C LYS A 55 0.64 -31.58 0.69
N HIS A 56 -0.65 -31.66 0.41
CA HIS A 56 -1.67 -31.54 1.45
C HIS A 56 -1.53 -32.66 2.48
N THR A 57 -1.54 -32.26 3.75
CA THR A 57 -1.62 -33.18 4.90
C THR A 57 -2.48 -32.53 5.97
N ARG A 58 -2.99 -33.34 6.92
CA ARG A 58 -3.76 -32.82 8.06
C ARG A 58 -3.03 -31.73 8.85
N ARG A 59 -1.68 -31.77 8.90
CA ARG A 59 -0.84 -30.78 9.58
C ARG A 59 -0.57 -29.53 8.73
N HIS A 60 -0.49 -29.70 7.41
CA HIS A 60 -0.18 -28.64 6.46
C HIS A 60 -1.23 -28.61 5.36
N PRO A 61 -2.30 -27.80 5.52
CA PRO A 61 -3.36 -27.72 4.54
C PRO A 61 -2.87 -26.98 3.29
N LEU A 62 -2.64 -27.73 2.22
CA LEU A 62 -2.32 -27.21 0.89
C LEU A 62 -3.57 -27.29 0.01
N LEU A 63 -4.49 -26.35 0.21
CA LEU A 63 -5.73 -26.22 -0.53
C LEU A 63 -5.76 -24.86 -1.21
N TRP A 64 -6.28 -24.82 -2.43
CA TRP A 64 -6.53 -23.59 -3.18
C TRP A 64 -8.01 -23.50 -3.52
N PHE A 65 -8.62 -22.33 -3.31
CA PHE A 65 -9.99 -22.09 -3.71
C PHE A 65 -10.01 -21.57 -5.15
N ASP A 66 -10.60 -22.32 -6.07
CA ASP A 66 -10.76 -21.91 -7.45
C ASP A 66 -12.12 -21.22 -7.63
N GLU A 67 -12.09 -19.90 -7.81
CA GLU A 67 -13.28 -19.06 -7.98
C GLU A 67 -14.10 -19.42 -9.24
N LYS A 68 -13.48 -20.04 -10.25
CA LYS A 68 -14.20 -20.42 -11.48
C LYS A 68 -15.08 -21.64 -11.28
N THR A 69 -14.57 -22.60 -10.51
CA THR A 69 -15.27 -23.87 -10.23
C THR A 69 -15.98 -23.87 -8.88
N ASN A 70 -15.79 -22.81 -8.07
CA ASN A 70 -16.26 -22.69 -6.68
C ASN A 70 -15.90 -23.92 -5.84
N SER A 71 -14.73 -24.50 -6.09
CA SER A 71 -14.29 -25.75 -5.47
C SER A 71 -12.94 -25.58 -4.77
N GLN A 72 -12.73 -26.32 -3.69
CA GLN A 72 -11.42 -26.43 -3.06
C GLN A 72 -10.60 -27.51 -3.75
N ARG A 73 -9.48 -27.12 -4.32
CA ARG A 73 -8.56 -28.01 -5.04
C ARG A 73 -7.35 -28.31 -4.18
N GLU A 74 -7.00 -29.59 -4.10
CA GLU A 74 -5.80 -30.04 -3.39
C GLU A 74 -4.55 -29.73 -4.22
N LEU A 75 -3.53 -29.17 -3.56
CA LEU A 75 -2.23 -28.90 -4.18
C LEU A 75 -1.21 -29.98 -3.80
N ARG A 76 -0.44 -30.41 -4.79
CA ARG A 76 0.65 -31.38 -4.65
C ARG A 76 1.74 -31.11 -5.67
N TYR A 77 2.97 -30.97 -5.19
CA TYR A 77 4.14 -30.90 -6.04
C TYR A 77 4.63 -32.31 -6.39
N ALA A 78 4.57 -32.60 -7.69
CA ALA A 78 5.09 -33.80 -8.29
C ALA A 78 6.06 -33.42 -9.42
N THR A 79 7.26 -34.03 -9.44
CA THR A 79 8.32 -33.67 -10.38
C THR A 79 8.03 -34.13 -11.81
N ASN A 80 7.23 -35.17 -11.97
CA ASN A 80 6.87 -35.75 -13.26
C ASN A 80 5.56 -35.21 -13.85
N MET A 81 4.90 -34.27 -13.15
CA MET A 81 3.61 -33.72 -13.55
C MET A 81 3.74 -32.24 -13.94
N SER A 82 2.95 -31.82 -14.92
CA SER A 82 2.91 -30.43 -15.43
C SER A 82 2.04 -29.49 -14.60
N SER A 83 1.10 -30.04 -13.81
CA SER A 83 0.17 -29.27 -12.98
C SER A 83 0.39 -29.51 -11.48
N PRO A 84 0.26 -28.47 -10.63
CA PRO A 84 0.32 -28.61 -9.19
C PRO A 84 -0.99 -29.11 -8.56
N PHE A 85 -2.09 -29.23 -9.31
CA PHE A 85 -3.38 -29.66 -8.78
C PHE A 85 -3.54 -31.19 -8.86
N VAL A 86 -4.01 -31.81 -7.77
CA VAL A 86 -4.11 -33.28 -7.67
C VAL A 86 -5.12 -33.89 -8.64
N ASP A 87 -6.23 -33.20 -8.90
CA ASP A 87 -7.28 -33.61 -9.84
C ASP A 87 -6.80 -33.66 -11.30
N GLU A 88 -5.76 -32.90 -11.65
CA GLU A 88 -5.17 -32.88 -13.00
C GLU A 88 -4.02 -33.89 -13.18
N GLN A 89 -3.50 -34.46 -12.09
CA GLN A 89 -2.37 -35.39 -12.13
C GLN A 89 -2.84 -36.81 -12.48
N LYS A 90 -2.46 -37.31 -13.66
CA LYS A 90 -2.83 -38.64 -14.16
C LYS A 90 -1.63 -39.59 -14.14
N GLY A 91 -1.80 -40.76 -13.53
CA GLY A 91 -0.79 -41.82 -13.50
C GLY A 91 0.01 -41.89 -12.20
N GLU A 92 1.17 -42.52 -12.25
CA GLU A 92 2.08 -42.63 -11.10
C GLU A 92 2.72 -41.27 -10.78
N VAL A 93 2.83 -40.93 -9.50
CA VAL A 93 3.24 -39.60 -9.04
C VAL A 93 4.56 -39.69 -8.28
N THR A 94 5.56 -38.94 -8.73
CA THR A 94 6.85 -38.79 -8.03
C THR A 94 6.82 -37.52 -7.19
N LEU A 95 6.70 -37.65 -5.87
CA LEU A 95 6.65 -36.51 -4.96
C LEU A 95 7.99 -35.78 -4.90
N GLY A 96 7.95 -34.46 -5.09
CA GLY A 96 9.11 -33.58 -4.92
C GLY A 96 9.16 -32.96 -3.53
N HIS A 97 10.36 -32.62 -3.08
CA HIS A 97 10.58 -31.79 -1.89
C HIS A 97 10.94 -30.36 -2.30
N ILE A 98 10.38 -29.38 -1.59
CA ILE A 98 10.65 -27.95 -1.81
C ILE A 98 11.57 -27.49 -0.68
N THR A 99 12.87 -27.43 -0.95
CA THR A 99 13.90 -27.12 0.05
C THR A 99 14.63 -25.84 -0.32
N PHE A 100 14.52 -24.83 0.53
CA PHE A 100 15.36 -23.63 0.49
C PHE A 100 16.70 -23.99 1.10
N ARG A 101 17.79 -23.57 0.44
CA ARG A 101 19.16 -23.71 0.93
C ARG A 101 19.72 -22.31 1.13
N ASP A 102 20.28 -22.07 2.31
CA ASP A 102 20.80 -20.74 2.70
C ASP A 102 19.77 -19.63 2.43
N GLY A 103 18.50 -19.90 2.76
CA GLY A 103 17.40 -18.94 2.57
C GLY A 103 16.89 -18.75 1.13
N THR A 104 17.51 -19.37 0.12
CA THR A 104 17.15 -19.20 -1.30
C THR A 104 16.70 -20.50 -1.97
N LEU A 105 15.83 -20.38 -2.97
CA LEU A 105 15.40 -21.46 -3.85
C LEU A 105 15.37 -20.95 -5.29
N SER A 106 16.28 -21.43 -6.13
CA SER A 106 16.26 -21.19 -7.57
C SER A 106 15.44 -22.26 -8.26
N VAL A 107 14.43 -21.85 -9.04
CA VAL A 107 13.56 -22.74 -9.80
C VAL A 107 13.71 -22.43 -11.29
N PRO A 108 14.24 -23.38 -12.08
CA PRO A 108 14.45 -23.15 -13.49
C PRO A 108 13.12 -23.20 -14.26
N LYS A 109 13.08 -22.59 -15.44
CA LYS A 109 11.89 -22.43 -16.28
C LYS A 109 11.24 -23.75 -16.71
N GLU A 110 12.00 -24.85 -16.77
CA GLU A 110 11.46 -26.16 -17.14
C GLU A 110 10.51 -26.71 -16.07
N ASN A 111 10.68 -26.30 -14.81
CA ASN A 111 9.87 -26.78 -13.70
C ASN A 111 8.60 -25.92 -13.49
N ILE A 112 7.75 -25.92 -14.51
CA ILE A 112 6.54 -25.09 -14.58
C ILE A 112 5.58 -25.38 -13.42
N SER A 113 5.44 -26.66 -13.02
CA SER A 113 4.54 -27.05 -11.93
C SER A 113 4.97 -26.46 -10.59
N LEU A 114 6.28 -26.48 -10.29
CA LEU A 114 6.82 -25.86 -9.08
C LEU A 114 6.67 -24.33 -9.11
N GLN A 115 6.93 -23.69 -10.26
CA GLN A 115 6.77 -22.23 -10.37
C GLN A 115 5.32 -21.79 -10.17
N LYS A 116 4.37 -22.47 -10.82
CA LYS A 116 2.94 -22.18 -10.64
C LYS A 116 2.51 -22.40 -9.19
N LEU A 117 3.00 -23.47 -8.56
CA LEU A 117 2.74 -23.71 -7.15
C LEU A 117 3.25 -22.53 -6.32
N LEU A 118 4.53 -22.16 -6.42
CA LEU A 118 5.14 -21.17 -5.54
C LEU A 118 4.64 -19.74 -5.77
N SER A 119 4.53 -19.30 -7.02
CA SER A 119 4.17 -17.92 -7.32
C SER A 119 2.65 -17.67 -7.41
N VAL A 120 1.80 -18.70 -7.52
CA VAL A 120 0.33 -18.50 -7.58
C VAL A 120 -0.37 -19.12 -6.39
N TYR A 121 -0.22 -20.43 -6.21
CA TYR A 121 -1.19 -21.22 -5.46
C TYR A 121 -0.79 -21.51 -4.01
N HIS A 122 0.50 -21.43 -3.69
CA HIS A 122 0.99 -21.95 -2.43
C HIS A 122 0.56 -21.07 -1.24
N PRO A 123 -0.10 -21.62 -0.20
CA PRO A 123 -0.66 -20.83 0.90
C PRO A 123 0.36 -20.04 1.74
N MET A 124 1.64 -20.39 1.65
CA MET A 124 2.75 -19.70 2.33
C MET A 124 3.44 -18.62 1.49
N LYS A 125 3.00 -18.39 0.24
CA LYS A 125 3.43 -17.24 -0.57
C LYS A 125 3.15 -15.94 0.21
N ASP A 126 4.08 -15.00 0.17
CA ASP A 126 4.06 -13.69 0.86
C ASP A 126 4.09 -13.74 2.40
N LYS A 127 3.91 -14.94 2.98
CA LYS A 127 3.97 -15.19 4.43
C LYS A 127 5.35 -15.69 4.87
N LYS A 128 5.87 -16.73 4.21
CA LYS A 128 7.16 -17.35 4.56
C LYS A 128 8.25 -17.09 3.55
N TYR A 129 7.90 -16.90 2.29
CA TYR A 129 8.83 -16.59 1.21
C TYR A 129 8.18 -15.61 0.24
N ILE A 130 9.02 -14.95 -0.54
CA ILE A 130 8.64 -14.03 -1.61
C ILE A 130 9.44 -14.35 -2.87
N GLU A 131 8.91 -13.97 -4.03
CA GLU A 131 9.67 -14.02 -5.27
C GLU A 131 10.67 -12.88 -5.30
N TYR A 132 11.93 -13.20 -5.60
CA TYR A 132 12.99 -12.22 -5.75
C TYR A 132 12.91 -11.63 -7.15
N VAL A 133 12.44 -10.38 -7.22
CA VAL A 133 12.34 -9.60 -8.45
C VAL A 133 13.29 -8.41 -8.33
N PRO A 134 14.53 -8.51 -8.87
CA PRO A 134 15.55 -7.47 -8.72
C PRO A 134 15.08 -6.08 -9.16
N SER A 135 14.30 -6.01 -10.25
CA SER A 135 13.79 -4.75 -10.77
C SER A 135 12.80 -4.07 -9.83
N ALA A 136 11.89 -4.82 -9.21
CA ALA A 136 10.91 -4.28 -8.28
C ALA A 136 11.56 -3.83 -6.97
N ILE A 137 12.60 -4.53 -6.53
CA ILE A 137 13.40 -4.13 -5.35
C ILE A 137 14.14 -2.83 -5.66
N ALA A 138 14.83 -2.77 -6.80
CA ALA A 138 15.56 -1.57 -7.22
C ALA A 138 14.63 -0.35 -7.38
N GLU A 139 13.43 -0.54 -7.94
CA GLU A 139 12.43 0.53 -8.06
C GLU A 139 11.95 1.02 -6.69
N SER A 140 11.62 0.10 -5.77
CA SER A 140 11.22 0.46 -4.41
C SER A 140 12.34 1.12 -3.60
N GLU A 141 13.59 0.68 -3.78
CA GLU A 141 14.77 1.28 -3.16
C GLU A 141 15.03 2.68 -3.72
N LEU A 142 14.92 2.84 -5.04
CA LEU A 142 15.05 4.13 -5.71
C LEU A 142 13.97 5.10 -5.22
N GLU A 143 12.71 4.69 -5.17
CA GLU A 143 11.61 5.50 -4.65
C GLU A 143 11.91 5.94 -3.20
N SER A 144 12.39 5.04 -2.36
CA SER A 144 12.78 5.37 -0.98
C SER A 144 13.90 6.40 -0.91
N ILE A 145 14.89 6.31 -1.79
CA ILE A 145 16.01 7.26 -1.88
C ILE A 145 15.52 8.62 -2.38
N GLU A 146 14.62 8.65 -3.37
CA GLU A 146 14.02 9.87 -3.90
C GLU A 146 13.23 10.61 -2.81
N TRP A 147 12.41 9.89 -2.05
CA TRP A 147 11.70 10.46 -0.89
C TRP A 147 12.66 11.04 0.15
N GLU A 148 13.74 10.33 0.49
CA GLU A 148 14.75 10.82 1.45
C GLU A 148 15.45 12.08 0.92
N LEU A 149 15.81 12.10 -0.36
CA LEU A 149 16.49 13.23 -0.99
C LEU A 149 15.59 14.47 -1.05
N GLU A 150 14.32 14.30 -1.43
CA GLU A 150 13.33 15.37 -1.44
C GLU A 150 13.12 15.95 -0.04
N ALA A 151 12.92 15.08 0.97
CA ALA A 151 12.75 15.49 2.35
C ALA A 151 13.98 16.25 2.89
N LEU A 152 15.19 15.77 2.60
CA LEU A 152 16.42 16.43 3.05
C LEU A 152 16.63 17.79 2.37
N ASN A 153 16.33 17.92 1.09
CA ASN A 153 16.41 19.20 0.40
C ASN A 153 15.39 20.19 0.95
N ALA A 154 14.14 19.75 1.15
CA ALA A 154 13.11 20.57 1.77
C ALA A 154 13.50 21.00 3.19
N ALA A 155 14.05 20.10 4.02
CA ALA A 155 14.54 20.43 5.36
C ALA A 155 15.73 21.42 5.35
N ARG A 156 16.59 21.36 4.32
CA ARG A 156 17.74 22.27 4.17
C ARG A 156 17.31 23.69 3.90
N ASP A 157 16.32 23.85 3.04
CA ASP A 157 15.91 25.16 2.52
C ASP A 157 14.77 25.77 3.38
N MET A 158 14.35 25.09 4.45
CA MET A 158 13.28 25.51 5.35
C MET A 158 13.69 26.58 6.36
N ASP A 159 12.78 27.53 6.62
CA ASP A 159 12.94 28.57 7.62
C ASP A 159 12.88 28.04 9.07
N VAL A 160 13.49 28.76 10.00
CA VAL A 160 13.61 28.33 11.40
C VAL A 160 12.24 28.22 12.08
N ASP A 161 11.29 29.10 11.77
CA ASP A 161 9.95 29.09 12.38
C ASP A 161 9.13 27.87 11.92
N MET A 162 9.26 27.50 10.65
CA MET A 162 8.65 26.27 10.12
C MET A 162 9.34 25.03 10.70
N ALA A 163 10.66 25.06 10.83
CA ALA A 163 11.42 23.99 11.45
C ALA A 163 11.00 23.75 12.91
N GLU A 164 10.80 24.82 13.68
CA GLU A 164 10.29 24.77 15.05
C GLU A 164 8.91 24.09 15.10
N ALA A 165 8.00 24.52 14.23
CA ALA A 165 6.64 24.00 14.16
C ALA A 165 6.60 22.49 13.87
N ILE A 166 7.46 22.01 12.96
CA ILE A 166 7.55 20.58 12.61
C ILE A 166 8.21 19.79 13.75
N VAL A 167 9.33 20.26 14.31
CA VAL A 167 10.05 19.56 15.39
C VAL A 167 9.20 19.51 16.67
N ARG A 168 8.30 20.48 16.90
CA ARG A 168 7.36 20.48 18.03
C ARG A 168 6.42 19.29 18.02
N VAL A 169 6.08 18.75 16.85
CA VAL A 169 5.25 17.54 16.75
C VAL A 169 5.94 16.34 17.40
N GLU A 170 7.27 16.27 17.32
CA GLU A 170 8.07 15.16 17.85
C GLU A 170 8.52 15.41 19.30
N VAL A 171 9.02 16.61 19.60
CA VAL A 171 9.72 16.93 20.86
C VAL A 171 8.84 17.73 21.84
N GLY A 172 7.70 18.25 21.39
CA GLY A 172 6.73 18.99 22.20
C GLY A 172 7.26 20.35 22.67
N SER A 173 6.84 20.79 23.86
CA SER A 173 7.18 22.11 24.43
C SER A 173 8.67 22.32 24.73
N LYS A 174 9.48 21.25 24.72
CA LYS A 174 10.95 21.36 24.87
C LYS A 174 11.61 22.08 23.71
N VAL A 175 10.92 22.20 22.57
CA VAL A 175 11.41 22.89 21.37
C VAL A 175 11.75 24.36 21.64
N ASN A 176 11.05 25.03 22.56
CA ASN A 176 11.35 26.41 22.95
C ASN A 176 12.72 26.61 23.61
N GLN A 177 13.34 25.52 24.11
CA GLN A 177 14.64 25.57 24.77
C GLN A 177 15.79 25.25 23.81
N LEU A 178 15.48 24.83 22.58
CA LEU A 178 16.47 24.42 21.61
C LEU A 178 17.05 25.63 20.88
N SER A 179 18.36 25.61 20.64
CA SER A 179 19.00 26.58 19.77
C SER A 179 18.62 26.35 18.31
N SER A 180 18.75 27.37 17.46
CA SER A 180 18.46 27.24 16.01
C SER A 180 19.31 26.16 15.32
N LYS A 181 20.52 25.87 15.84
CA LYS A 181 21.37 24.79 15.34
C LYS A 181 20.84 23.41 15.73
N GLU A 182 20.29 23.29 16.94
CA GLU A 182 19.65 22.05 17.40
C GLU A 182 18.35 21.79 16.66
N LEU A 183 17.53 22.82 16.43
CA LEU A 183 16.31 22.72 15.61
C LEU A 183 16.63 22.20 14.19
N ARG A 184 17.62 22.80 13.52
CA ARG A 184 18.05 22.34 12.19
C ARG A 184 18.58 20.92 12.20
N ARG A 185 19.35 20.54 13.22
CA ARG A 185 19.84 19.17 13.36
C ARG A 185 18.68 18.19 13.51
N ASP A 186 17.73 18.49 14.39
CA ASP A 186 16.63 17.58 14.72
C ASP A 186 15.64 17.48 13.56
N LEU A 187 15.41 18.58 12.82
CA LEU A 187 14.66 18.60 11.56
C LEU A 187 15.29 17.68 10.52
N MET A 188 16.61 17.76 10.32
CA MET A 188 17.34 16.90 9.38
C MET A 188 17.28 15.42 9.78
N ILE A 189 17.36 15.13 11.08
CA ILE A 189 17.22 13.76 11.60
C ILE A 189 15.81 13.23 11.32
N LEU A 190 14.77 14.07 11.50
CA LEU A 190 13.39 13.71 11.20
C LEU A 190 13.19 13.43 9.70
N ALA A 191 13.64 14.34 8.85
CA ALA A 191 13.56 14.20 7.38
C ALA A 191 14.24 12.92 6.89
N LYS A 192 15.40 12.58 7.48
CA LYS A 192 16.11 11.34 7.14
C LYS A 192 15.41 10.07 7.63
N ARG A 193 14.93 10.07 8.89
CA ARG A 193 14.34 8.87 9.50
C ARG A 193 12.95 8.55 8.94
N ASN A 194 12.14 9.58 8.73
CA ASN A 194 10.76 9.46 8.29
C ASN A 194 10.45 10.47 7.16
N PRO A 195 11.00 10.28 5.95
CA PRO A 195 10.88 11.25 4.85
C PRO A 195 9.42 11.57 4.48
N LYS A 196 8.58 10.53 4.40
CA LYS A 196 7.15 10.68 4.06
C LYS A 196 6.40 11.52 5.10
N LEU A 197 6.63 11.25 6.40
CA LEU A 197 6.01 12.03 7.47
C LEU A 197 6.49 13.49 7.43
N PHE A 198 7.79 13.70 7.27
CA PHE A 198 8.34 15.04 7.17
C PHE A 198 7.72 15.83 6.02
N LEU A 199 7.65 15.25 4.81
CA LEU A 199 7.04 15.91 3.65
C LEU A 199 5.55 16.20 3.87
N THR A 200 4.81 15.31 4.54
CA THR A 200 3.40 15.59 4.87
C THR A 200 3.26 16.76 5.84
N LEU A 201 4.16 16.91 6.81
CA LEU A 201 4.15 18.03 7.76
C LEU A 201 4.63 19.32 7.09
N ALA A 202 5.66 19.25 6.24
CA ALA A 202 6.17 20.40 5.51
C ALA A 202 5.14 21.00 4.55
N ASN A 203 4.28 20.15 3.96
CA ASN A 203 3.22 20.58 3.05
C ASN A 203 1.90 20.98 3.75
N ASP A 204 1.79 20.83 5.08
CA ASP A 204 0.58 21.24 5.81
C ASP A 204 0.63 22.74 6.14
N GLU A 205 -0.16 23.51 5.41
CA GLU A 205 -0.30 24.97 5.55
C GLU A 205 -0.67 25.42 6.97
N ASN A 206 -1.31 24.56 7.77
CA ASN A 206 -1.76 24.91 9.11
C ASN A 206 -0.70 24.66 10.18
N VAL A 207 0.41 23.99 9.87
CA VAL A 207 1.48 23.68 10.86
C VAL A 207 2.00 24.95 11.51
N GLN A 208 2.27 26.00 10.73
CA GLN A 208 2.73 27.28 11.26
C GLN A 208 1.68 27.95 12.15
N LEU A 209 0.42 27.99 11.71
CA LEU A 209 -0.67 28.61 12.47
C LEU A 209 -0.95 27.88 13.80
N ARG A 210 -0.81 26.54 13.81
CA ARG A 210 -0.88 25.74 15.04
C ARG A 210 0.28 26.08 15.97
N ASN A 211 1.51 26.14 15.45
CA ASN A 211 2.68 26.51 16.25
C ASN A 211 2.54 27.91 16.85
N PHE A 212 2.08 28.87 16.06
CA PHE A 212 1.80 30.23 16.51
C PHE A 212 0.79 30.26 17.67
N GLY A 213 -0.31 29.52 17.54
CA GLY A 213 -1.31 29.40 18.60
C GLY A 213 -0.77 28.78 19.88
N ILE A 214 0.07 27.75 19.77
CA ILE A 214 0.74 27.12 20.92
C ILE A 214 1.68 28.13 21.59
N ASN A 215 2.51 28.84 20.83
CA ASN A 215 3.44 29.85 21.34
C ASN A 215 2.69 30.97 22.07
N ALA A 216 1.56 31.44 21.52
CA ALA A 216 0.73 32.44 22.16
C ALA A 216 0.11 31.96 23.49
N VAL A 217 -0.22 30.68 23.61
CA VAL A 217 -0.71 30.09 24.87
C VAL A 217 0.43 29.94 25.89
N GLU A 218 1.60 29.47 25.46
CA GLU A 218 2.77 29.29 26.33
C GLU A 218 3.30 30.61 26.90
N GLN A 219 3.20 31.70 26.13
CA GLN A 219 3.53 33.06 26.60
C GLN A 219 2.40 33.74 27.41
N GLY A 220 1.26 33.08 27.59
CA GLY A 220 0.12 33.62 28.34
C GLY A 220 -0.64 34.75 27.62
N ILE A 221 -0.43 34.94 26.31
CA ILE A 221 -1.21 35.88 25.49
C ILE A 221 -2.61 35.32 25.26
N LEU A 222 -2.68 34.01 24.94
CA LEU A 222 -3.89 33.23 24.85
C LEU A 222 -4.00 32.27 26.05
N ARG A 223 -5.22 31.87 26.36
CA ARG A 223 -5.50 30.85 27.37
C ARG A 223 -6.49 29.83 26.80
N LEU A 224 -6.06 28.57 26.77
CA LEU A 224 -6.96 27.44 26.54
C LEU A 224 -7.70 27.12 27.84
N ALA A 225 -9.03 27.01 27.78
CA ALA A 225 -9.83 26.60 28.92
C ALA A 225 -9.46 25.16 29.36
N GLN A 226 -9.63 24.84 30.64
CA GLN A 226 -9.29 23.53 31.18
C GLN A 226 -10.09 22.39 30.54
N ASP A 227 -11.31 22.67 30.09
CA ASP A 227 -12.16 21.74 29.35
C ASP A 227 -11.76 21.59 27.87
N GLN A 228 -10.74 22.33 27.41
CA GLN A 228 -10.26 22.41 26.03
C GLN A 228 -11.33 22.82 25.01
N ARG A 229 -12.45 23.43 25.44
CA ARG A 229 -13.58 23.77 24.56
C ARG A 229 -13.65 25.23 24.15
N SER A 230 -12.80 26.08 24.72
CA SER A 230 -12.80 27.50 24.42
C SER A 230 -11.44 28.14 24.61
N ILE A 231 -11.18 29.14 23.79
CA ILE A 231 -9.93 29.90 23.79
C ILE A 231 -10.27 31.33 24.18
N HIS A 232 -9.47 31.88 25.10
CA HIS A 232 -9.67 33.19 25.70
C HIS A 232 -8.40 34.03 25.58
N TRP A 233 -8.53 35.34 25.74
CA TRP A 233 -7.41 36.22 26.00
C TRP A 233 -6.82 35.95 27.39
N GLY A 234 -5.50 35.80 27.49
CA GLY A 234 -4.84 35.64 28.80
C GLY A 234 -4.94 36.88 29.69
N SER A 235 -5.00 38.09 29.10
CA SER A 235 -5.01 39.35 29.86
C SER A 235 -6.33 39.71 30.55
N ASN A 236 -7.48 39.34 29.98
CA ASN A 236 -8.79 39.77 30.48
C ASN A 236 -9.86 38.67 30.46
N ASP A 237 -9.45 37.43 30.17
CA ASP A 237 -10.30 36.23 30.07
C ASP A 237 -11.50 36.39 29.10
N ARG A 238 -11.43 37.34 28.15
CA ARG A 238 -12.47 37.50 27.14
C ARG A 238 -12.40 36.34 26.16
N LYS A 239 -13.52 35.67 25.96
CA LYS A 239 -13.68 34.56 25.01
C LYS A 239 -13.44 35.01 23.58
N LEU A 240 -12.63 34.25 22.85
CA LEU A 240 -12.32 34.45 21.43
C LEU A 240 -13.13 33.50 20.56
N MET A 241 -13.04 32.20 20.84
CA MET A 241 -13.73 31.17 20.08
C MET A 241 -14.12 29.97 20.94
N THR A 242 -15.07 29.20 20.43
CA THR A 242 -15.37 27.84 20.90
C THR A 242 -14.72 26.83 19.97
N VAL A 243 -14.13 25.80 20.55
CA VAL A 243 -13.60 24.65 19.80
C VAL A 243 -14.77 23.73 19.45
N PRO A 244 -14.94 23.34 18.18
CA PRO A 244 -15.94 22.35 17.77
C PRO A 244 -15.77 21.01 18.51
N PHE A 245 -16.85 20.25 18.63
CA PHE A 245 -16.82 18.94 19.26
C PHE A 245 -15.98 17.96 18.43
N ASP A 246 -15.17 17.11 19.09
CA ASP A 246 -14.22 16.15 18.50
C ASP A 246 -13.06 16.75 17.67
N GLU A 247 -12.76 18.05 17.79
CA GLU A 247 -11.63 18.67 17.10
C GLU A 247 -10.48 19.05 18.05
N ASN A 248 -9.23 18.98 17.55
CA ASN A 248 -8.08 19.46 18.31
C ASN A 248 -8.14 21.00 18.46
N PRO A 249 -7.98 21.56 19.67
CA PRO A 249 -8.11 23.00 19.92
C PRO A 249 -7.19 23.88 19.06
N TYR A 250 -5.95 23.43 18.81
CA TYR A 250 -5.01 24.19 18.00
C TYR A 250 -5.31 24.08 16.50
N SER A 251 -5.89 22.97 16.05
CA SER A 251 -6.36 22.84 14.66
C SER A 251 -7.56 23.74 14.40
N ALA A 252 -8.52 23.77 15.33
CA ALA A 252 -9.65 24.69 15.29
C ALA A 252 -9.19 26.16 15.35
N LEU A 253 -8.18 26.47 16.17
CA LEU A 253 -7.59 27.81 16.26
C LEU A 253 -6.89 28.21 14.95
N ALA A 254 -6.13 27.30 14.34
CA ALA A 254 -5.49 27.55 13.05
C ALA A 254 -6.51 27.82 11.95
N ALA A 255 -7.62 27.08 11.92
CA ALA A 255 -8.72 27.34 11.01
C ALA A 255 -9.39 28.70 11.32
N TRP A 256 -9.59 29.03 12.59
CA TRP A 256 -10.20 30.29 13.01
C TRP A 256 -9.35 31.50 12.63
N PHE A 257 -8.01 31.42 12.70
CA PHE A 257 -7.12 32.49 12.24
C PHE A 257 -7.26 32.82 10.74
N LYS A 258 -7.84 31.93 9.94
CA LYS A 258 -8.15 32.19 8.52
C LYS A 258 -9.48 32.93 8.30
N THR A 259 -10.27 33.15 9.35
CA THR A 259 -11.53 33.93 9.29
C THR A 259 -11.28 35.42 9.46
N ASP A 260 -12.22 36.28 9.04
CA ASP A 260 -12.08 37.74 9.13
C ASP A 260 -11.79 38.22 10.56
N GLU A 261 -12.52 37.70 11.56
CA GLU A 261 -12.29 38.00 12.98
C GLU A 261 -10.94 37.46 13.47
N GLY A 262 -10.57 36.26 13.02
CA GLY A 262 -9.34 35.60 13.43
C GLY A 262 -8.08 36.28 12.89
N VAL A 263 -8.12 36.86 11.69
CA VAL A 263 -6.98 37.58 11.10
C VAL A 263 -6.65 38.84 11.89
N GLU A 264 -7.64 39.58 12.40
CA GLU A 264 -7.41 40.74 13.26
C GLU A 264 -6.73 40.35 14.57
N VAL A 265 -7.20 39.26 15.17
CA VAL A 265 -6.63 38.75 16.42
C VAL A 265 -5.23 38.19 16.19
N TYR A 266 -4.99 37.46 15.10
CA TYR A 266 -3.67 37.00 14.71
C TYR A 266 -2.65 38.15 14.65
N LYS A 267 -2.98 39.23 13.92
CA LYS A 267 -2.11 40.43 13.82
C LYS A 267 -1.86 41.09 15.17
N SER A 268 -2.83 41.05 16.07
CA SER A 268 -2.69 41.63 17.42
C SER A 268 -1.79 40.78 18.33
N ILE A 269 -1.79 39.46 18.15
CA ILE A 269 -0.91 38.51 18.87
C ILE A 269 0.51 38.59 18.31
N GLU A 270 0.65 38.66 16.99
CA GLU A 270 1.95 38.78 16.30
C GLU A 270 2.75 39.98 16.83
N LYS A 271 2.09 41.13 17.04
CA LYS A 271 2.70 42.33 17.64
C LYS A 271 3.17 42.17 19.09
N ARG A 272 2.66 41.17 19.81
CA ARG A 272 3.01 40.88 21.21
C ARG A 272 4.07 39.78 21.34
N LEU A 273 4.30 39.01 20.27
CA LEU A 273 5.29 37.93 20.19
C LEU A 273 6.68 38.42 19.80
N VAL A 274 6.76 39.59 19.14
CA VAL A 274 8.00 40.32 18.83
C VAL A 274 8.47 41.12 20.04
#